data_AF-R7D4H4-F1
#
_entry.id   AF-R7D4H4-F1
#
_cell.length_a   1.000
_cell.length_b   1.000
_cell.length_c   1.000
_cell.angle_alpha   90.00
_cell.angle_beta   90.00
_cell.angle_gamma   90.00
#
_symmetry.space_group_name_H-M   'P 1'
#
loop_
_entity.id
_entity.type
_entity.pdbx_description
1 polymer ?
#
loop_
_entity_poly.entity_id
_entity_poly.type
_entity_poly.pdbx_seq_one_letter_code
_entity_poly.pdbx_strand_id
1 'polypeptide(L)'
;MTIIEYESETVKKSSGAQTSEKRLYVSSLSTSTPSLGSLVRNHWSIKSMHWTPDFNLLQDKVKRKSAGAVRDLDTIQRIVHSVFSIWKGAP
;
A
#
# COMPACT_ATOMS: atom_id res chain seq x y z
N MET A 1 -13.29 19.82 -8.66
CA MET A 1 -13.52 18.73 -7.69
C MET A 1 -14.43 17.72 -8.35
N THR A 2 -14.00 16.47 -8.41
CA THR A 2 -14.63 15.41 -9.20
C THR A 2 -15.05 14.29 -8.25
N ILE A 3 -16.29 13.82 -8.37
CA ILE A 3 -16.78 12.61 -7.71
C ILE A 3 -16.69 11.48 -8.73
N ILE A 4 -16.08 10.36 -8.33
CA ILE A 4 -15.82 9.23 -9.21
C ILE A 4 -16.40 7.99 -8.55
N GLU A 5 -17.28 7.31 -9.27
CA GLU A 5 -17.93 6.08 -8.82
C GLU A 5 -17.20 4.87 -9.38
N TYR A 6 -16.97 3.87 -8.54
CA TYR A 6 -16.40 2.59 -8.93
C TYR A 6 -17.30 1.47 -8.44
N GLU A 7 -17.84 0.69 -9.36
CA GLU A 7 -18.67 -0.47 -9.06
C GLU A 7 -17.88 -1.74 -9.34
N SER A 8 -17.94 -2.70 -8.42
CA SER A 8 -17.33 -4.01 -8.58
C SER A 8 -18.28 -5.12 -8.18
N GLU A 9 -18.35 -6.14 -9.02
CA GLU A 9 -18.99 -7.41 -8.71
C GLU A 9 -17.93 -8.46 -8.43
N THR A 10 -18.14 -9.26 -7.40
CA THR A 10 -17.26 -10.37 -7.03
C THR A 10 -18.07 -11.65 -6.96
N VAL A 11 -17.58 -12.68 -7.65
CA VAL A 11 -18.15 -14.03 -7.59
C VAL A 11 -17.17 -14.94 -6.87
N LYS A 12 -17.59 -15.48 -5.72
CA LYS A 12 -16.81 -16.47 -4.98
C LYS A 12 -16.94 -17.84 -5.66
N LYS A 13 -15.92 -18.22 -6.43
CA LYS A 13 -15.91 -19.45 -7.25
C LYS A 13 -16.28 -20.72 -6.50
N SER A 14 -15.90 -20.84 -5.22
CA SER A 14 -16.15 -22.05 -4.42
C SER A 14 -17.61 -22.22 -3.98
N SER A 15 -18.38 -21.14 -3.85
CA SER A 15 -19.75 -21.17 -3.33
C SER A 15 -20.78 -20.55 -4.27
N GLY A 16 -20.35 -19.97 -5.39
CA GLY A 16 -21.19 -19.23 -6.32
C GLY A 16 -21.74 -17.90 -5.76
N ALA A 17 -21.38 -17.54 -4.53
CA ALA A 17 -21.90 -16.33 -3.87
C ALA A 17 -21.44 -15.08 -4.63
N GLN A 18 -22.38 -14.17 -4.89
CA GLN A 18 -22.12 -12.91 -5.58
C GLN A 18 -22.28 -11.74 -4.61
N THR A 19 -21.37 -10.78 -4.69
CA THR A 19 -21.43 -9.53 -3.93
C THR A 19 -21.16 -8.36 -4.87
N SER A 20 -21.90 -7.26 -4.69
CA SER A 20 -21.65 -6.00 -5.38
C SER A 20 -21.21 -4.95 -4.38
N GLU A 21 -20.30 -4.07 -4.81
CA GLU A 21 -19.77 -2.99 -3.99
C GLU A 21 -19.65 -1.73 -4.84
N LYS A 22 -20.15 -0.62 -4.30
CA LYS A 22 -20.01 0.73 -4.85
C LYS A 22 -19.08 1.56 -3.98
N ARG A 23 -18.00 2.06 -4.57
CA ARG A 23 -17.02 2.92 -3.92
C ARG A 23 -17.08 4.31 -4.52
N LEU A 24 -17.09 5.33 -3.66
CA LEU A 24 -17.08 6.74 -4.07
C LEU A 24 -15.73 7.35 -3.72
N TYR A 25 -15.12 8.00 -4.71
CA TYR A 25 -13.87 8.73 -4.55
C TYR A 25 -14.08 10.20 -4.83
N VAL A 26 -13.40 11.04 -4.04
CA VAL A 26 -13.35 12.48 -4.26
C VAL A 26 -11.93 12.86 -4.64
N SER A 27 -11.77 13.56 -5.76
CA SER A 27 -10.46 14.01 -6.23
C SER A 27 -10.50 15.45 -6.73
N SER A 28 -9.38 16.15 -6.57
CA SER A 28 -9.14 17.40 -7.29
C SER A 28 -8.81 17.17 -8.77
N LEU A 29 -8.41 15.94 -9.13
CA LEU A 29 -8.08 15.56 -10.50
C LEU A 29 -9.35 15.39 -11.34
N SER A 30 -9.30 15.84 -12.59
CA SER A 30 -10.30 15.55 -13.61
C SER A 30 -10.05 14.16 -14.23
N THR A 31 -10.25 13.10 -13.44
CA THR A 31 -10.04 11.70 -13.86
C THR A 31 -11.30 10.87 -13.64
N SER A 32 -11.40 9.72 -14.30
CA SER A 32 -12.47 8.74 -14.15
C SER A 32 -11.89 7.32 -14.00
N THR A 33 -12.75 6.30 -13.96
CA THR A 33 -12.36 4.90 -14.09
C THR A 33 -11.97 4.62 -15.56
N PRO A 34 -10.92 3.80 -15.83
CA PRO A 34 -10.11 3.00 -14.90
C PRO A 34 -8.88 3.71 -14.32
N SER A 35 -8.54 4.92 -14.81
CA SER A 35 -7.30 5.64 -14.44
C SER A 35 -7.18 5.88 -12.93
N LEU A 36 -8.28 6.28 -12.28
CA LEU A 36 -8.30 6.42 -10.82
C LEU A 36 -8.02 5.08 -10.12
N GLY A 37 -8.55 3.98 -10.65
CA GLY A 37 -8.31 2.65 -10.10
C GLY A 37 -6.82 2.27 -10.11
N SER A 38 -6.07 2.68 -11.14
CA SER A 38 -4.61 2.51 -11.16
C SER A 38 -3.92 3.34 -10.09
N LEU A 39 -4.32 4.61 -9.91
CA LEU A 39 -3.76 5.48 -8.87
C LEU A 39 -4.02 4.93 -7.46
N VAL A 40 -5.24 4.47 -7.20
CA VAL A 40 -5.62 3.85 -5.93
C VAL A 40 -4.83 2.57 -5.66
N ARG A 41 -4.61 1.73 -6.69
CA ARG A 41 -3.76 0.54 -6.56
C ARG A 41 -2.30 0.90 -6.30
N ASN A 42 -1.76 1.89 -7.02
CA ASN A 42 -0.38 2.33 -6.83
C ASN A 42 -0.16 2.93 -5.43
N HIS A 43 -1.19 3.56 -4.84
CA HIS A 43 -1.13 4.06 -3.46
C HIS A 43 -0.84 2.94 -2.45
N TRP A 44 -1.29 1.70 -2.68
CA TRP A 44 -0.96 0.57 -1.81
C TRP A 44 0.54 0.27 -1.74
N SER A 45 1.32 0.65 -2.74
CA SER A 45 2.79 0.53 -2.70
C SER A 45 3.40 1.26 -1.50
N ILE A 46 2.78 2.35 -1.04
CA ILE A 46 3.22 3.07 0.17
C ILE A 46 3.02 2.20 1.41
N LYS A 47 1.89 1.48 1.51
CA LYS A 47 1.63 0.59 2.64
C LYS A 47 2.56 -0.62 2.63
N SER A 48 2.92 -1.12 1.44
CA SER A 48 3.95 -2.15 1.31
C SER A 48 5.28 -1.71 1.94
N MET A 49 5.66 -0.43 1.83
CA MET A 49 6.87 0.10 2.48
C MET A 49 6.83 0.04 4.02
N HIS A 50 5.67 -0.10 4.65
CA HIS A 50 5.56 -0.31 6.09
C HIS A 50 5.68 -1.80 6.43
N TRP A 51 4.93 -2.65 5.73
CA TRP A 51 4.89 -4.09 6.02
C TRP A 51 6.21 -4.82 5.75
N THR A 52 6.94 -4.41 4.72
CA THR A 52 8.16 -5.11 4.34
C THR A 52 9.26 -4.98 5.40
N PRO A 53 9.55 -3.79 5.97
CA PRO A 53 10.40 -3.67 7.16
C PRO A 53 9.86 -4.40 8.40
N ASP A 54 8.55 -4.34 8.67
CA ASP A 54 7.94 -4.99 9.84
C ASP A 54 8.18 -6.51 9.83
N PHE A 55 7.97 -7.14 8.67
CA PHE A 55 8.09 -8.59 8.53
C PHE A 55 9.53 -9.04 8.24
N ASN A 56 10.21 -8.44 7.25
CA ASN A 56 11.52 -8.93 6.79
C ASN A 56 12.70 -8.39 7.63
N LEU A 57 12.56 -7.22 8.24
CA LEU A 57 13.57 -6.63 9.12
C LEU A 57 13.16 -6.68 10.59
N LEU A 58 12.04 -7.36 10.89
CA LEU A 58 11.51 -7.57 12.23
C LEU A 58 11.35 -6.27 13.02
N GLN A 59 11.00 -5.18 12.34
CA GLN A 59 11.00 -3.83 12.90
C GLN A 59 10.19 -3.73 14.21
N ASP A 60 9.05 -4.42 14.29
CA ASP A 60 8.18 -4.45 15.47
C ASP A 60 8.76 -5.24 16.65
N LYS A 61 9.68 -6.17 16.39
CA LYS A 61 10.29 -7.02 17.43
C LYS A 61 11.50 -6.36 18.07
N VAL A 62 12.04 -5.30 17.47
CA VAL A 62 13.22 -4.61 18.00
C VAL A 62 12.82 -3.68 19.15
N LYS A 63 13.28 -4.02 20.36
CA LYS A 63 13.14 -3.14 21.52
C LYS A 63 14.21 -2.05 21.47
N ARG A 64 13.79 -0.79 21.48
CA ARG A 64 14.68 0.37 21.41
C ARG A 64 14.66 1.10 22.75
N LYS A 65 15.84 1.46 23.26
CA LYS A 65 16.02 1.97 24.63
C LYS A 65 16.10 3.49 24.73
N SER A 66 16.14 4.20 23.60
CA SER A 66 16.16 5.66 23.55
C SER A 66 15.40 6.19 22.32
N ALA A 67 14.88 7.42 22.41
CA ALA A 67 14.13 8.03 21.31
C ALA A 67 14.98 8.25 20.05
N GLY A 68 16.27 8.57 20.21
CA GLY A 68 17.20 8.67 19.07
C GLY A 68 17.34 7.36 18.32
N ALA A 69 17.55 6.25 19.04
CA ALA A 69 17.67 4.92 18.45
C ALA A 69 16.39 4.47 17.71
N VAL A 70 15.20 4.99 18.05
CA VAL A 70 13.96 4.75 17.31
C VAL A 70 14.04 5.31 15.90
N ARG A 71 14.34 6.60 15.79
CA ARG A 71 14.39 7.29 14.51
C ARG A 71 15.55 6.82 13.65
N ASP A 72 16.72 6.63 14.26
CA ASP A 72 17.93 6.24 13.54
C ASP A 72 17.78 4.85 12.92
N LEU A 73 17.25 3.89 13.69
CA LEU A 73 17.05 2.53 13.18
C LEU A 73 15.94 2.45 12.12
N ASP A 74 14.81 3.14 12.29
CA ASP A 74 13.74 3.19 11.27
C ASP A 74 14.26 3.79 9.95
N THR A 75 15.07 4.84 10.03
CA THR A 75 15.69 5.47 8.85
C THR A 75 16.61 4.48 8.12
N ILE A 76 17.49 3.79 8.86
CA ILE A 76 18.39 2.78 8.29
C ILE A 76 17.61 1.63 7.64
N GLN A 77 16.59 1.10 8.32
CA GLN A 77 15.76 0.00 7.81
C GLN A 77 15.03 0.38 6.52
N ARG A 78 14.55 1.62 6.40
CA ARG A 78 13.95 2.16 5.17
C ARG A 78 14.95 2.30 4.03
N ILE A 79 16.17 2.77 4.30
CA ILE A 79 17.24 2.86 3.29
C ILE A 79 17.59 1.46 2.78
N VAL A 80 17.80 0.52 3.69
CA VAL A 80 18.10 -0.89 3.36
C VAL A 80 16.98 -1.48 2.47
N HIS A 81 15.72 -1.32 2.88
CA HIS A 81 14.57 -1.76 2.09
C HIS A 81 14.54 -1.16 0.67
N SER A 82 14.84 0.14 0.55
CA SER A 82 14.85 0.84 -0.73
C SER A 82 15.95 0.30 -1.66
N VAL A 83 17.17 0.11 -1.13
CA VAL A 83 18.30 -0.47 -1.89
C VAL A 83 17.97 -1.88 -2.37
N PHE A 84 17.40 -2.72 -1.50
CA PHE A 84 16.97 -4.07 -1.88
C PHE A 84 15.88 -4.06 -2.96
N SER A 85 14.93 -3.13 -2.87
CA SER A 85 13.84 -3.01 -3.85
C SER A 85 14.38 -2.65 -5.24
N ILE A 86 15.34 -1.71 -5.30
CA ILE A 86 16.01 -1.33 -6.55
C ILE A 86 16.81 -2.50 -7.11
N TRP A 87 17.62 -3.18 -6.26
CA TRP A 87 18.47 -4.28 -6.69
C TRP A 87 17.68 -5.48 -7.21
N LYS A 88 16.57 -5.84 -6.57
CA LYS A 88 15.71 -6.95 -7.01
C LYS A 88 15.00 -6.67 -8.33
N GLY A 89 15.12 -5.47 -8.89
CA GLY A 89 14.39 -5.06 -10.07
C GLY A 89 12.90 -5.07 -9.76
N ALA A 90 12.48 -4.29 -8.75
CA ALA A 90 11.06 -4.05 -8.55
C ALA A 90 10.38 -3.72 -9.90
N PRO A 91 9.22 -4.31 -10.22
CA PRO A 91 8.43 -3.84 -11.35
C PRO A 91 8.08 -2.36 -11.21
#